data_AF-A0A1G7LIX7-F1
#
_entry.id   AF-A0A1G7LIX7-F1
#
_cell.length_a   1.000
_cell.length_b   1.000
_cell.length_c   1.000
_cell.angle_alpha   90.00
_cell.angle_beta   90.00
_cell.angle_gamma   90.00
#
_symmetry.space_group_name_H-M   'P 1'
#
loop_
_entity.id
_entity.type
_entity.pdbx_description
1 polymer ?
#
loop_
_entity_poly.entity_id
_entity_poly.type
_entity_poly.pdbx_seq_one_letter_code
_entity_poly.pdbx_strand_id
1 'polypeptide(L)'
;MKVRDYLAIPYILEAQAVEINGTWTRRLRYPELGDFEARHDDVEQALLEVERLRIKEILRRLRAGDTPPIPRPPLETTDQGWWARFLGIGDLVEGVIDSPASDLAGTEKIGRH
;
A
#
# COMPACT_ATOMS: atom_id res chain seq x y z
N MET A 1 -11.89 -12.05 -4.50
CA MET A 1 -11.63 -10.60 -4.35
C MET A 1 -10.74 -10.17 -5.50
N LYS A 2 -11.03 -9.02 -6.08
CA LYS A 2 -10.19 -8.35 -7.07
C LYS A 2 -9.08 -7.57 -6.36
N VAL A 3 -8.04 -7.19 -7.09
CA VAL A 3 -6.94 -6.34 -6.57
C VAL A 3 -7.48 -5.05 -5.94
N ARG A 4 -8.43 -4.38 -6.58
CA ARG A 4 -9.09 -3.18 -6.03
C ARG A 4 -9.69 -3.39 -4.64
N ASP A 5 -10.23 -4.59 -4.38
CA ASP A 5 -10.87 -4.88 -3.09
C ASP A 5 -9.81 -4.89 -1.98
N TYR A 6 -8.64 -5.50 -2.25
CA TYR A 6 -7.51 -5.49 -1.30
C TYR A 6 -6.96 -4.09 -1.07
N LEU A 7 -6.85 -3.29 -2.12
CA LEU A 7 -6.41 -1.89 -2.00
C LEU A 7 -7.42 -1.02 -1.25
N ALA A 8 -8.69 -1.39 -1.21
CA ALA A 8 -9.75 -0.67 -0.51
C ALA A 8 -9.97 -1.14 0.95
N ILE A 9 -9.20 -2.12 1.44
CA ILE A 9 -9.26 -2.53 2.85
C ILE A 9 -8.79 -1.38 3.75
N PRO A 10 -9.61 -0.93 4.72
CA PRO A 10 -9.22 0.14 5.61
C PRO A 10 -8.31 -0.41 6.71
N TYR A 11 -7.03 -0.04 6.68
CA TYR A 11 -6.03 -0.37 7.69
C TYR A 11 -5.90 0.76 8.72
N ILE A 12 -5.46 0.45 9.94
CA ILE A 12 -5.15 1.46 10.96
C ILE A 12 -3.89 2.22 10.52
N LEU A 13 -4.01 3.54 10.35
CA LEU A 13 -2.86 4.43 10.21
C LEU A 13 -2.42 4.89 11.61
N GLU A 14 -1.19 4.58 11.98
CA GLU A 14 -0.56 5.21 13.14
C GLU A 14 0.27 6.41 12.69
N ALA A 15 0.08 7.55 13.35
CA ALA A 15 0.87 8.76 13.15
C ALA A 15 1.48 9.20 14.49
N GLN A 16 2.79 9.34 14.54
CA GLN A 16 3.53 9.69 15.76
C GLN A 16 4.54 10.80 15.47
N ALA A 17 4.62 11.79 16.36
CA ALA A 17 5.76 12.70 16.38
C ALA A 17 6.93 12.00 17.08
N VAL A 18 8.09 11.94 16.42
CA VAL A 18 9.30 11.33 16.97
C VAL A 18 10.48 12.27 16.81
N GLU A 19 11.33 12.34 17.83
CA GLU A 19 12.56 13.12 17.80
C GLU A 19 13.73 12.23 17.38
N ILE A 20 14.49 12.67 16.37
CA ILE A 20 15.67 11.99 15.85
C ILE A 20 16.78 13.02 15.73
N ASN A 21 17.88 12.83 16.46
CA ASN A 21 19.04 13.73 16.45
C ASN A 21 18.65 15.21 16.67
N GLY A 22 17.73 15.46 17.60
CA GLY A 22 17.25 16.82 17.90
C GLY A 22 16.23 17.39 16.91
N THR A 23 15.81 16.62 15.90
CA THR A 23 14.83 17.04 14.89
C THR A 23 13.53 16.26 15.04
N TRP A 24 12.40 16.98 15.05
CA TRP A 24 11.07 16.40 15.15
C TRP A 24 10.50 16.05 13.78
N THR A 25 10.31 14.76 13.52
CA THR A 25 9.66 14.25 12.30
C THR A 25 8.33 13.60 12.63
N ARG A 26 7.43 13.51 11.64
CA ARG A 26 6.22 12.69 11.72
C ARG A 26 6.55 11.33 11.14
N ARG A 27 6.31 10.28 11.91
CA ARG A 27 6.44 8.90 11.50
C ARG A 27 5.05 8.30 11.35
N LEU A 28 4.76 7.79 10.15
CA LEU A 28 3.50 7.14 9.81
C LEU A 28 3.74 5.68 9.43
N ARG A 29 2.83 4.78 9.85
CA ARG A 29 2.91 3.35 9.54
C ARG A 29 1.54 2.67 9.50
N TYR A 30 1.48 1.55 8.80
CA TYR A 30 0.35 0.61 8.83
C TYR A 30 0.75 -0.68 9.56
N PRO A 31 0.57 -0.78 10.89
CA PRO A 31 1.01 -1.93 11.68
C PRO A 31 0.39 -3.26 11.22
N GLU A 32 -0.79 -3.21 10.62
CA GLU A 32 -1.50 -4.38 10.10
C GLU A 32 -0.86 -4.93 8.80
N LEU A 33 0.07 -4.21 8.16
CA LEU A 33 0.67 -4.59 6.87
C LEU A 33 2.17 -4.92 6.93
N GLY A 34 2.81 -4.74 8.09
CA GLY A 34 4.21 -5.10 8.33
C GLY A 34 5.06 -3.91 8.80
N ASP A 35 6.38 -4.08 8.70
CA ASP A 35 7.37 -3.19 9.33
C ASP A 35 7.87 -2.07 8.42
N PHE A 36 7.00 -1.53 7.55
CA PHE A 36 7.31 -0.35 6.76
C PHE A 36 6.72 0.91 7.40
N GLU A 37 7.40 2.03 7.18
CA GLU A 37 7.02 3.33 7.69
C GLU A 37 7.52 4.44 6.78
N ALA A 38 6.83 5.57 6.81
CA ALA A 38 7.28 6.81 6.18
C ALA A 38 7.60 7.84 7.26
N ARG A 39 8.62 8.67 7.00
CA ARG A 39 9.01 9.78 7.88
C ARG A 39 9.17 11.06 7.08
N HIS A 40 8.59 12.14 7.58
CA HIS A 40 8.78 13.46 7.01
C HIS A 40 8.43 14.55 8.05
N ASP A 41 9.01 15.75 7.91
CA ASP A 41 8.74 16.87 8.81
C ASP A 41 7.31 17.40 8.67
N ASP A 42 6.80 17.35 7.44
CA ASP A 42 5.41 17.55 7.05
C ASP A 42 4.61 16.23 7.07
N VAL A 43 3.49 16.22 7.80
CA VAL A 43 2.60 15.06 7.94
C VAL A 43 1.95 14.66 6.61
N GLU A 44 1.66 15.62 5.73
CA GLU A 44 1.03 15.32 4.44
C GLU A 44 1.98 14.52 3.55
N GLN A 45 3.25 14.91 3.49
CA GLN A 45 4.26 14.16 2.73
C GLN A 45 4.50 12.76 3.31
N ALA A 46 4.50 12.63 4.64
CA ALA A 46 4.60 11.32 5.28
C ALA A 46 3.38 10.43 4.93
N LEU A 47 2.18 11.01 4.83
CA LEU A 47 0.97 10.30 4.44
C LEU A 47 1.04 9.84 2.97
N LEU A 48 1.45 10.72 2.06
CA LEU A 48 1.59 10.34 0.64
C LEU A 48 2.60 9.20 0.47
N GLU A 49 3.71 9.24 1.22
CA GLU A 49 4.71 8.18 1.13
C GLU A 49 4.25 6.87 1.76
N VAL A 50 3.58 6.90 2.92
CA VAL A 50 3.07 5.67 3.54
C VAL A 50 1.97 5.02 2.70
N GLU A 51 1.16 5.81 1.97
CA GLU A 51 0.19 5.29 1.00
C GLU A 51 0.85 4.62 -0.20
N ARG A 52 1.96 5.17 -0.71
CA ARG A 52 2.75 4.51 -1.75
C ARG A 52 3.27 3.16 -1.27
N LEU A 53 3.81 3.11 -0.05
CA LEU A 53 4.32 1.88 0.56
C LEU A 53 3.20 0.86 0.76
N ARG A 54 2.02 1.29 1.21
CA ARG A 54 0.83 0.45 1.38
C ARG A 54 0.45 -0.27 0.08
N ILE A 55 0.31 0.47 -1.01
CA ILE A 55 -0.06 -0.09 -2.32
C ILE A 55 1.01 -1.07 -2.81
N LYS A 56 2.29 -0.69 -2.71
CA LYS A 56 3.41 -1.56 -3.10
C LYS A 56 3.43 -2.86 -2.32
N GLU A 57 3.25 -2.80 -1.00
CA GLU A 57 3.27 -3.97 -0.13
C GLU A 57 2.11 -4.93 -0.41
N ILE A 58 0.89 -4.39 -0.58
CA ILE A 58 -0.28 -5.20 -0.95
C ILE A 58 -0.04 -5.93 -2.28
N LEU A 59 0.41 -5.22 -3.31
CA LEU A 59 0.71 -5.83 -4.61
C LEU A 59 1.85 -6.85 -4.53
N ARG A 60 2.90 -6.58 -3.75
CA ARG A 60 4.01 -7.52 -3.52
C ARG A 60 3.51 -8.83 -2.93
N ARG A 61 2.68 -8.77 -1.88
CA ARG A 61 2.09 -9.98 -1.27
C ARG A 61 1.23 -10.75 -2.25
N LEU A 62 0.32 -10.06 -2.95
CA LEU A 62 -0.56 -10.69 -3.94
C LEU A 62 0.22 -11.39 -5.07
N ARG A 63 1.29 -10.77 -5.57
CA ARG A 63 2.18 -11.38 -6.58
C ARG A 63 2.92 -12.61 -6.06
N ALA A 64 3.31 -12.59 -4.78
CA ALA A 64 3.89 -13.74 -4.09
C ALA A 64 2.86 -14.85 -3.77
N GLY A 65 1.57 -14.61 -4.03
CA GLY A 65 0.49 -15.52 -3.64
C GLY A 65 0.16 -15.49 -2.14
N ASP A 66 0.70 -14.51 -1.40
CA ASP A 66 0.34 -14.26 0.00
C ASP A 66 -0.83 -13.27 0.05
N THR A 67 -1.81 -13.56 0.89
CA THR A 67 -3.00 -12.71 1.02
C THR A 67 -2.76 -11.64 2.10
N PRO A 68 -2.84 -10.33 1.78
CA PRO A 68 -2.76 -9.28 2.77
C PRO A 68 -3.82 -9.47 3.87
N PRO A 69 -3.56 -9.04 5.11
CA PRO A 69 -4.55 -9.08 6.19
C PRO A 69 -5.85 -8.34 5.80
N ILE A 70 -6.99 -8.88 6.21
CA ILE A 70 -8.32 -8.32 5.94
C ILE A 70 -9.02 -8.04 7.28
N PRO A 71 -8.55 -7.06 8.06
CA PRO A 71 -9.12 -6.76 9.38
C PRO A 71 -10.55 -6.21 9.29
N ARG A 72 -10.91 -5.63 8.14
CA ARG A 72 -12.16 -4.92 7.88
C ARG A 72 -12.59 -5.14 6.42
N PRO A 73 -13.90 -5.09 6.11
CA PRO A 73 -14.37 -5.14 4.73
C PRO A 73 -13.82 -3.99 3.87
N PRO A 74 -13.59 -4.20 2.57
CA PRO A 74 -13.22 -3.14 1.63
C PRO A 74 -14.25 -2.02 1.57
N LEU A 75 -13.78 -0.78 1.39
CA LEU A 75 -14.64 0.38 1.20
C LEU A 75 -15.10 0.51 -0.26
N GLU A 76 -16.41 0.52 -0.49
CA GLU A 76 -17.01 0.59 -1.84
C GLU A 76 -16.79 1.95 -2.53
N THR A 77 -16.57 3.01 -1.77
CA THR A 77 -16.56 4.40 -2.27
C THR A 77 -15.17 4.90 -2.68
N THR A 78 -14.12 4.07 -2.55
CA THR A 78 -12.74 4.50 -2.82
C THR A 78 -12.33 4.20 -4.26
N ASP A 79 -11.76 5.18 -4.96
CA ASP A 79 -11.12 4.96 -6.26
C ASP A 79 -9.61 4.71 -6.07
N GLN A 80 -9.25 3.45 -5.89
CA GLN A 80 -7.85 3.03 -5.72
C GLN A 80 -7.00 3.23 -6.98
N GLY A 81 -7.64 3.25 -8.16
CA GLY A 81 -6.95 3.52 -9.42
C GLY A 81 -6.57 4.98 -9.56
N TRP A 82 -7.45 5.89 -9.15
CA TRP A 82 -7.14 7.31 -9.04
C TRP A 82 -6.02 7.57 -8.02
N TRP A 83 -6.11 6.96 -6.83
CA TRP A 83 -5.08 7.12 -5.79
C TRP A 83 -3.69 6.68 -6.29
N ALA A 84 -3.58 5.53 -6.94
CA ALA A 84 -2.31 5.06 -7.47
C ALA A 84 -1.71 6.04 -8.51
N ARG A 85 -2.55 6.60 -9.40
CA ARG A 85 -2.10 7.63 -10.36
C ARG A 85 -1.67 8.92 -9.68
N PHE A 86 -2.46 9.41 -8.72
CA PHE A 86 -2.15 10.61 -7.94
C PHE A 86 -0.80 10.48 -7.20
N LEU A 87 -0.52 9.27 -6.69
CA LEU A 87 0.73 8.97 -6.01
C LEU A 87 1.93 8.70 -6.94
N GLY A 88 1.75 8.74 -8.27
CA GLY A 88 2.81 8.48 -9.24
C GLY A 88 3.20 7.00 -9.38
N ILE A 89 2.32 6.08 -8.99
CA ILE A 89 2.52 4.63 -9.06
C ILE A 89 1.40 3.93 -9.85
N GLY A 90 0.79 4.65 -10.80
CA GLY A 90 -0.31 4.15 -11.64
C GLY A 90 0.05 2.86 -12.38
N ASP A 91 1.25 2.79 -12.94
CA ASP A 91 1.76 1.64 -13.71
C ASP A 91 1.75 0.33 -12.90
N LEU A 92 1.82 0.41 -11.56
CA LEU A 92 1.80 -0.79 -10.71
C LEU A 92 0.42 -1.46 -10.64
N VAL A 93 -0.65 -0.68 -10.82
CA VAL A 93 -2.04 -1.15 -10.73
C VAL A 93 -2.72 -1.22 -12.10
N GLU A 94 -2.13 -0.58 -13.11
CA GLU A 94 -2.63 -0.61 -14.47
C GLU A 94 -2.72 -2.05 -14.99
N GLY A 95 -3.84 -2.37 -15.66
CA GLY A 95 -4.10 -3.71 -16.19
C GLY A 95 -4.42 -4.80 -15.16
N VAL A 96 -4.17 -4.57 -13.86
CA VAL A 96 -4.38 -5.59 -12.80
C VAL A 96 -5.44 -5.22 -11.77
N ILE A 97 -5.82 -3.94 -11.67
CA ILE A 97 -6.72 -3.44 -10.61
C ILE A 97 -8.09 -4.14 -10.57
N ASP A 98 -8.61 -4.56 -11.72
CA ASP A 98 -9.89 -5.27 -11.85
C ASP A 98 -9.76 -6.78 -11.90
N SER A 99 -8.54 -7.29 -11.95
CA SER A 99 -8.26 -8.71 -12.04
C SER A 99 -8.52 -9.39 -10.70
N PRO A 100 -9.01 -10.64 -10.70
CA PRO A 100 -8.94 -11.51 -9.54
C PRO A 100 -7.52 -11.54 -8.97
N ALA A 101 -7.38 -11.44 -7.65
CA ALA A 101 -6.06 -11.45 -7.01
C ALA A 101 -5.29 -12.77 -7.23
N SER A 102 -6.00 -13.88 -7.46
CA SER A 102 -5.44 -15.17 -7.87
C SER A 102 -4.61 -15.08 -9.15
N ASP A 103 -4.94 -14.16 -10.04
CA ASP A 103 -4.33 -14.06 -11.37
C ASP A 103 -2.98 -13.31 -11.29
N LEU A 104 -2.71 -12.61 -10.19
CA LEU A 104 -1.43 -11.95 -9.94
C LEU A 104 -0.38 -12.93 -9.38
N ALA A 105 -0.82 -14.01 -8.73
CA ALA A 105 0.07 -14.95 -8.06
C ALA A 105 1.00 -15.63 -9.08
N GLY A 106 2.31 -15.56 -8.84
CA GLY A 106 3.31 -16.24 -9.67
C GLY A 106 3.79 -15.47 -10.91
N THR A 107 3.34 -14.22 -11.11
CA THR A 107 3.81 -13.34 -12.19
C THR A 107 5.30 -12.97 -12.08
N GLU A 108 5.94 -13.13 -10.91
CA GLU A 108 7.38 -12.91 -10.72
C GLU A 108 8.27 -14.08 -11.19
N LYS A 109 7.72 -15.22 -11.62
CA LYS A 109 8.55 -16.37 -12.02
C LYS A 109 9.18 -16.26 -13.43
N ILE A 110 8.89 -15.20 -14.19
CA ILE A 110 9.38 -15.01 -15.56
C ILE A 110 10.36 -13.84 -15.57
N GLY A 111 11.51 -14.02 -14.92
CA GLY A 111 12.52 -12.97 -14.77
C GLY A 111 13.87 -13.51 -14.29
N ARG A 112 14.33 -14.62 -14.86
CA ARG A 112 15.76 -15.01 -14.84
C ARG A 112 16.29 -14.94 -16.26
N HIS A 113 17.04 -13.89 -16.54
CA HIS A 113 18.07 -13.87 -17.58
C HIS A 113 19.42 -13.74 -16.88
#